data_AF-A0A939VB50-F1
#
_entry.id   AF-A0A939VB50-F1
#
_cell.length_a   1.000
_cell.length_b   1.000
_cell.length_c   1.000
_cell.angle_alpha   90.00
_cell.angle_beta   90.00
_cell.angle_gamma   90.00
#
_symmetry.space_group_name_H-M   'P 1'
#
loop_
_entity.id
_entity.type
_entity.pdbx_description
1 polymer ?
#
loop_
_entity_poly.entity_id
_entity_poly.type
_entity_poly.pdbx_seq_one_letter_code
_entity_poly.pdbx_strand_id
1 'polypeptide(L)'
;AQLVNPYKYTIYPGFYESCGPPGEKLIEYVEKKWKGETHKGELPLDIITQCLIHGNEAVTSIGFVRPFVKNHKEEFERIANDMMCYQTFARFFYQKVLAAEKVLDYKWTKDVAHLDTAVTYLSESLTHWRQLVNLTKDTYLYANSMQTAQRRIPVGGNNGHYKTWEEMLPVYEEELEHLKANINKLRHPQNLSPEAQAVKSAQPADVTVTYAGSPKKYSEQTSLTEVPKNHELCKDALLFEGRNEHVDSVAPELCRLRALVLNRDTTRIEGTTIAFNCKKPVQMLVGFFIDDDSKWAKPPKLETDATGNEYGQAEPVITNAVNMTNMPTVNIHAYHFGAGQHVIHLPKGIIMVAGFTEDDIRPRDAGLQGAGDEVDWLFN
;
A
#
# COMPACT_ATOMS: atom_id res chain seq x y z
N ALA A 1 1.86 6.55 6.39
CA ALA A 1 1.21 6.52 5.04
C ALA A 1 -0.10 7.34 4.89
N GLN A 2 -1.13 7.12 5.71
CA GLN A 2 -2.49 7.70 5.52
C GLN A 2 -2.58 9.24 5.49
N LEU A 3 -1.66 9.94 6.17
CA LEU A 3 -1.63 11.40 6.20
C LEU A 3 -1.01 12.02 4.93
N VAL A 4 -0.04 11.32 4.32
CA VAL A 4 0.73 11.84 3.19
C VAL A 4 0.15 11.44 1.84
N ASN A 5 -0.64 10.35 1.81
CA ASN A 5 -1.36 9.90 0.62
C ASN A 5 -2.79 9.44 1.02
N PRO A 6 -3.67 10.37 1.46
CA PRO A 6 -4.98 10.03 1.98
C PRO A 6 -5.95 9.50 0.92
N TYR A 7 -5.83 9.95 -0.34
CA TYR A 7 -6.73 9.53 -1.43
C TYR A 7 -6.57 8.05 -1.79
N LYS A 8 -5.39 7.45 -1.57
CA LYS A 8 -5.16 5.99 -1.66
C LYS A 8 -6.13 5.19 -0.77
N TYR A 9 -6.58 5.77 0.34
CA TYR A 9 -7.46 5.12 1.31
C TYR A 9 -8.95 5.43 1.09
N THR A 10 -9.31 5.98 -0.07
CA THR A 10 -10.68 6.38 -0.45
C THR A 10 -11.27 7.46 0.46
N ILE A 11 -11.32 8.69 -0.04
CA ILE A 11 -12.10 9.77 0.58
C ILE A 11 -13.38 9.96 -0.25
N TYR A 12 -14.53 9.80 0.40
CA TYR A 12 -15.82 9.98 -0.28
C TYR A 12 -16.13 11.46 -0.51
N PRO A 13 -16.57 11.84 -1.72
CA PRO A 13 -17.09 13.19 -1.98
C PRO A 13 -18.23 13.53 -1.01
N GLY A 14 -18.25 14.78 -0.55
CA GLY A 14 -19.22 15.28 0.41
C GLY A 14 -18.75 15.22 1.86
N PHE A 15 -17.78 14.36 2.21
CA PHE A 15 -17.31 14.25 3.59
C PHE A 15 -16.61 15.53 4.06
N TYR A 16 -15.55 15.95 3.36
CA TYR A 16 -14.83 17.18 3.70
C TYR A 16 -15.68 18.44 3.46
N GLU A 17 -16.60 18.39 2.52
CA GLU A 17 -17.46 19.52 2.14
C GLU A 17 -18.63 19.74 3.10
N SER A 18 -18.98 18.75 3.92
CA SER A 18 -20.22 18.77 4.72
C SER A 18 -20.04 18.52 6.22
N CYS A 19 -18.88 18.03 6.68
CA CYS A 19 -18.69 17.59 8.07
C CYS A 19 -17.93 18.58 8.97
N GLY A 20 -17.86 19.86 8.59
CA GLY A 20 -17.22 20.89 9.40
C GLY A 20 -17.09 22.22 8.65
N PRO A 21 -16.41 23.20 9.25
CA PRO A 21 -15.97 24.38 8.52
C PRO A 21 -15.12 23.98 7.30
N PRO A 22 -15.15 24.76 6.20
CA PRO A 22 -14.24 24.54 5.09
C PRO A 22 -12.80 24.70 5.57
N GLY A 23 -11.90 23.86 5.06
CA GLY A 23 -10.50 23.85 5.47
C GLY A 23 -9.61 23.09 4.49
N GLU A 24 -8.37 22.87 4.91
CA GLU A 24 -7.33 22.23 4.10
C GLU A 24 -6.87 20.90 4.71
N LYS A 25 -6.75 19.87 3.87
CA LYS A 25 -6.02 18.65 4.24
C LYS A 25 -4.53 18.97 4.39
N LEU A 26 -3.80 18.13 5.11
CA LEU A 26 -2.34 18.30 5.25
C LEU A 26 -1.61 18.37 3.89
N ILE A 27 -2.01 17.53 2.94
CA ILE A 27 -1.45 17.54 1.57
C ILE A 27 -1.71 18.86 0.82
N GLU A 28 -2.91 19.44 0.97
CA GLU A 28 -3.31 20.71 0.34
C GLU A 28 -2.58 21.88 1.01
N TYR A 29 -2.48 21.85 2.34
CA TYR A 29 -1.72 22.83 3.13
C TYR A 29 -0.25 22.86 2.69
N VAL A 30 0.44 21.72 2.65
CA VAL A 30 1.85 21.68 2.27
C VAL A 30 2.03 22.05 0.79
N GLU A 31 1.14 21.61 -0.11
CA GLU A 31 1.17 22.03 -1.51
C GLU A 31 1.07 23.55 -1.67
N LYS A 32 0.10 24.19 -1.02
CA LYS A 32 -0.07 25.66 -1.07
C LYS A 32 1.14 26.40 -0.52
N LYS A 33 1.71 25.91 0.59
CA LYS A 33 2.95 26.45 1.17
C LYS A 33 4.08 26.47 0.14
N TRP A 34 4.29 25.38 -0.61
CA TRP A 34 5.35 25.30 -1.63
C TRP A 34 5.04 26.07 -2.92
N LYS A 35 3.76 26.24 -3.26
CA LYS A 35 3.34 27.08 -4.40
C LYS A 35 3.24 28.57 -4.06
N GLY A 36 3.39 28.96 -2.81
CA GLY A 36 3.19 30.35 -2.36
C GLY A 36 1.73 30.81 -2.43
N GLU A 37 0.78 29.89 -2.36
CA GLU A 37 -0.64 30.17 -2.40
C GLU A 37 -1.19 30.53 -1.02
N THR A 38 -2.27 31.32 -0.97
CA THR A 38 -2.89 31.72 0.30
C THR A 38 -3.74 30.58 0.88
N HIS A 39 -3.49 30.29 2.16
CA HIS A 39 -4.31 29.36 2.95
C HIS A 39 -5.71 29.91 3.23
N LYS A 40 -6.72 29.04 3.31
CA LYS A 40 -8.12 29.42 3.58
C LYS A 40 -8.81 28.42 4.50
N GLY A 41 -9.63 28.95 5.41
CA GLY A 41 -10.47 28.14 6.29
C GLY A 41 -9.71 27.53 7.45
N GLU A 42 -10.18 26.37 7.92
CA GLU A 42 -9.56 25.60 8.99
C GLU A 42 -8.26 24.92 8.53
N LEU A 43 -7.17 25.11 9.28
CA LEU A 43 -5.84 24.62 8.91
C LEU A 43 -5.39 23.45 9.79
N PRO A 44 -4.72 22.44 9.21
CA PRO A 44 -4.40 21.20 9.93
C PRO A 44 -3.45 21.41 11.11
N LEU A 45 -2.49 22.34 10.99
CA LEU A 45 -1.53 22.64 12.06
C LEU A 45 -2.17 23.41 13.23
N ASP A 46 -3.18 24.24 12.95
CA ASP A 46 -3.95 24.93 13.98
C ASP A 46 -4.79 23.91 14.77
N ILE A 47 -5.42 22.96 14.08
CA ILE A 47 -6.29 21.96 14.71
C ILE A 47 -5.53 21.02 15.63
N ILE A 48 -4.38 20.48 15.20
CA ILE A 48 -3.57 19.64 16.11
C ILE A 48 -3.09 20.43 17.33
N THR A 49 -2.85 21.73 17.19
CA THR A 49 -2.47 22.62 18.31
C THR A 49 -3.64 22.82 19.28
N GLN A 50 -4.84 23.03 18.77
CA GLN A 50 -6.06 23.09 19.58
C GLN A 50 -6.34 21.77 20.31
N CYS A 51 -6.17 20.62 19.64
CA CYS A 51 -6.31 19.31 20.28
C CYS A 51 -5.34 19.10 21.45
N LEU A 52 -4.09 19.58 21.34
CA LEU A 52 -3.14 19.56 22.46
C LEU A 52 -3.63 20.41 23.65
N ILE A 53 -4.12 21.61 23.36
CA ILE A 53 -4.65 22.52 24.38
C ILE A 53 -5.83 21.85 25.11
N HIS A 54 -6.80 21.33 24.35
CA HIS A 54 -7.97 20.64 24.91
C HIS A 54 -7.58 19.44 25.77
N GLY A 55 -6.63 18.61 25.33
CA GLY A 55 -6.15 17.48 26.13
C GLY A 55 -5.49 17.92 27.44
N ASN A 56 -4.70 19.00 27.41
CA ASN A 56 -4.05 19.55 28.62
C ASN A 56 -5.06 20.16 29.59
N GLU A 57 -6.03 20.92 29.08
CA GLU A 57 -7.10 21.51 29.88
C GLU A 57 -7.96 20.41 30.54
N ALA A 58 -8.35 19.38 29.78
CA ALA A 58 -9.15 18.27 30.30
C ALA A 58 -8.45 17.55 31.47
N VAL A 59 -7.18 17.21 31.34
CA VAL A 59 -6.39 16.56 32.41
C VAL A 59 -6.19 17.50 33.61
N THR A 60 -5.99 18.80 33.36
CA THR A 60 -5.87 19.79 34.44
C THR A 60 -7.18 19.92 35.22
N SER A 61 -8.30 20.06 34.52
CA SER A 61 -9.63 20.20 35.13
C SER A 61 -10.04 18.97 35.92
N ILE A 62 -9.86 17.76 35.38
CA ILE A 62 -10.21 16.53 36.10
C ILE A 62 -9.32 16.34 37.34
N GLY A 63 -8.03 16.69 37.25
CA GLY A 63 -7.10 16.68 38.38
C GLY A 63 -7.51 17.63 39.50
N PHE A 64 -7.97 18.84 39.16
CA PHE A 64 -8.45 19.81 40.14
C PHE A 64 -9.67 19.31 40.92
N VAL A 65 -10.61 18.62 40.26
CA VAL A 65 -11.85 18.13 40.89
C VAL A 65 -11.61 16.88 41.73
N ARG A 66 -10.62 16.04 41.39
CA ARG A 66 -10.36 14.73 42.00
C ARG A 66 -10.40 14.68 43.54
N PRO A 67 -9.80 15.62 44.30
CA PRO A 67 -9.84 15.59 45.77
C PRO A 67 -11.24 15.79 46.37
N PHE A 68 -12.18 16.38 45.62
CA PHE A 68 -13.52 16.72 46.08
C PHE A 68 -14.56 15.62 45.81
N VAL A 69 -14.18 14.55 45.10
CA VAL A 69 -15.08 13.46 44.71
C VAL A 69 -15.35 12.54 45.90
N LYS A 70 -16.61 12.52 46.36
CA LYS A 70 -17.04 11.71 47.51
C LYS A 70 -17.79 10.43 47.11
N ASN A 71 -18.58 10.47 46.04
CA ASN A 71 -19.39 9.38 45.53
C ASN A 71 -18.91 8.92 44.14
N HIS A 72 -19.21 7.69 43.75
CA HIS A 72 -18.86 7.11 42.44
C HIS A 72 -17.36 7.20 42.09
N LYS A 73 -16.48 7.03 43.08
CA LYS A 73 -15.03 7.20 42.93
C LYS A 73 -14.43 6.34 41.82
N GLU A 74 -14.84 5.07 41.71
CA GLU A 74 -14.32 4.18 40.67
C GLU A 74 -14.66 4.66 39.25
N GLU A 75 -15.87 5.19 39.05
CA GLU A 75 -16.28 5.76 37.77
C GLU A 75 -15.51 7.04 37.48
N PHE A 76 -15.34 7.90 38.49
CA PHE A 76 -14.51 9.08 38.35
C PHE A 76 -13.08 8.74 37.94
N GLU A 77 -12.49 7.69 38.50
CA GLU A 77 -11.15 7.24 38.14
C GLU A 77 -11.07 6.70 36.70
N ARG A 78 -12.13 6.05 36.20
CA ARG A 78 -12.23 5.68 34.78
C ARG A 78 -12.27 6.92 33.88
N ILE A 79 -13.11 7.91 34.20
CA ILE A 79 -13.18 9.18 33.46
C ILE A 79 -11.82 9.92 33.50
N ALA A 80 -11.14 9.93 34.65
CA ALA A 80 -9.81 10.52 34.77
C ALA A 80 -8.79 9.80 33.88
N ASN A 81 -8.86 8.47 33.82
CA ASN A 81 -8.07 7.67 32.87
C ASN A 81 -8.38 8.06 31.42
N ASP A 82 -9.66 8.23 31.06
CA ASP A 82 -10.07 8.61 29.71
C ASP A 82 -9.50 9.98 29.30
N MET A 83 -9.47 10.96 30.22
CA MET A 83 -8.88 12.27 29.94
C MET A 83 -7.36 12.15 29.67
N MET A 84 -6.66 11.28 30.42
CA MET A 84 -5.25 10.98 30.18
C MET A 84 -5.05 10.26 28.83
N CYS A 85 -5.95 9.33 28.46
CA CYS A 85 -5.95 8.69 27.15
C CYS A 85 -6.10 9.72 26.02
N TYR A 86 -7.09 10.63 26.12
CA TYR A 86 -7.31 11.68 25.12
C TYR A 86 -6.12 12.64 25.00
N GLN A 87 -5.56 13.10 26.11
CA GLN A 87 -4.35 13.95 26.08
C GLN A 87 -3.19 13.23 25.40
N THR A 88 -2.97 11.96 25.75
CA THR A 88 -1.87 11.16 25.20
C THR A 88 -2.06 10.91 23.71
N PHE A 89 -3.29 10.61 23.28
CA PHE A 89 -3.64 10.45 21.87
C PHE A 89 -3.44 11.75 21.08
N ALA A 90 -3.85 12.91 21.64
CA ALA A 90 -3.62 14.21 21.02
C ALA A 90 -2.11 14.50 20.83
N ARG A 91 -1.28 14.15 21.81
CA ARG A 91 0.19 14.28 21.71
C ARG A 91 0.79 13.34 20.66
N PHE A 92 0.36 12.08 20.66
CA PHE A 92 0.73 11.12 19.60
C PHE A 92 0.42 11.69 18.21
N PHE A 93 -0.81 12.16 18.00
CA PHE A 93 -1.30 12.61 16.70
C PHE A 93 -0.64 13.92 16.26
N TYR A 94 -0.43 14.85 17.19
CA TYR A 94 0.30 16.10 16.93
C TYR A 94 1.68 15.82 16.33
N GLN A 95 2.47 14.98 17.00
CA GLN A 95 3.80 14.59 16.53
C GLN A 95 3.74 13.86 15.18
N LYS A 96 2.73 13.00 15.00
CA LYS A 96 2.56 12.25 13.74
C LYS A 96 2.22 13.14 12.55
N VAL A 97 1.42 14.18 12.75
CA VAL A 97 1.11 15.18 11.72
C VAL A 97 2.33 16.04 11.40
N LEU A 98 3.12 16.45 12.38
CA LEU A 98 4.38 17.15 12.13
C LEU A 98 5.37 16.28 11.35
N ALA A 99 5.47 14.99 11.67
CA ALA A 99 6.28 14.05 10.89
C ALA A 99 5.80 13.97 9.43
N ALA A 100 4.49 13.85 9.21
CA ALA A 100 3.89 13.79 7.88
C ALA A 100 4.09 15.10 7.09
N GLU A 101 4.01 16.27 7.74
CA GLU A 101 4.33 17.57 7.12
C GLU A 101 5.76 17.57 6.58
N LYS A 102 6.74 17.06 7.34
CA LYS A 102 8.14 16.99 6.88
C LYS A 102 8.35 15.96 5.76
N VAL A 103 7.65 14.83 5.80
CA VAL A 103 7.67 13.88 4.67
C VAL A 103 7.08 14.50 3.40
N LEU A 104 6.04 15.33 3.53
CA LEU A 104 5.49 16.09 2.41
C LEU A 104 6.43 17.22 1.97
N ASP A 105 7.14 17.90 2.88
CA ASP A 105 8.18 18.86 2.50
C ASP A 105 9.27 18.18 1.65
N TYR A 106 9.70 16.96 2.00
CA TYR A 106 10.60 16.14 1.18
C TYR A 106 10.04 15.85 -0.22
N LYS A 107 8.72 15.61 -0.36
CA LYS A 107 8.09 15.42 -1.68
C LYS A 107 8.41 16.57 -2.64
N TRP A 108 8.43 17.80 -2.12
CA TRP A 108 8.66 19.04 -2.87
C TRP A 108 10.15 19.38 -3.05
N THR A 109 10.97 19.20 -2.02
CA THR A 109 12.38 19.63 -2.03
C THR A 109 13.36 18.55 -2.45
N LYS A 110 12.97 17.28 -2.26
CA LYS A 110 13.85 16.11 -2.27
C LYS A 110 15.02 16.20 -1.27
N ASP A 111 14.95 17.11 -0.29
CA ASP A 111 15.95 17.26 0.75
C ASP A 111 15.71 16.26 1.90
N VAL A 112 16.62 15.30 2.03
CA VAL A 112 16.57 14.22 3.03
C VAL A 112 16.61 14.76 4.46
N ALA A 113 17.09 15.98 4.71
CA ALA A 113 17.06 16.60 6.05
C ALA A 113 15.64 16.73 6.62
N HIS A 114 14.62 16.92 5.75
CA HIS A 114 13.23 16.88 6.19
C HIS A 114 12.85 15.50 6.73
N LEU A 115 13.37 14.42 6.13
CA LEU A 115 13.09 13.06 6.58
C LEU A 115 13.74 12.74 7.94
N ASP A 116 14.93 13.28 8.26
CA ASP A 116 15.50 13.15 9.60
C ASP A 116 14.63 13.84 10.67
N THR A 117 14.11 15.01 10.31
CA THR A 117 13.19 15.75 11.17
C THR A 117 11.91 14.94 11.37
N ALA A 118 11.41 14.31 10.30
CA ALA A 118 10.26 13.40 10.38
C ALA A 118 10.51 12.21 11.32
N VAL A 119 11.70 11.59 11.28
CA VAL A 119 12.08 10.50 12.20
C VAL A 119 12.05 10.96 13.65
N THR A 120 12.50 12.19 13.93
CA THR A 120 12.48 12.76 15.28
C THR A 120 11.05 12.88 15.79
N TYR A 121 10.16 13.48 15.00
CA TYR A 121 8.75 13.61 15.36
C TYR A 121 8.04 12.25 15.47
N LEU A 122 8.26 11.33 14.54
CA LEU A 122 7.63 10.02 14.57
C LEU A 122 8.10 9.16 15.75
N SER A 123 9.37 9.29 16.16
CA SER A 123 9.89 8.66 17.37
C SER A 123 9.19 9.18 18.63
N GLU A 124 9.00 10.50 18.74
CA GLU A 124 8.26 11.10 19.86
C GLU A 124 6.78 10.72 19.85
N SER A 125 6.17 10.64 18.67
CA SER A 125 4.81 10.10 18.50
C SER A 125 4.70 8.70 19.13
N LEU A 126 5.62 7.79 18.82
CA LEU A 126 5.63 6.44 19.40
C LEU A 126 5.82 6.42 20.92
N THR A 127 6.56 7.36 21.51
CA THR A 127 6.64 7.50 22.97
C THR A 127 5.25 7.69 23.58
N HIS A 128 4.43 8.57 22.99
CA HIS A 128 3.05 8.77 23.43
C HIS A 128 2.15 7.57 23.12
N TRP A 129 2.34 6.87 22.00
CA TRP A 129 1.57 5.64 21.74
C TRP A 129 1.81 4.57 22.81
N ARG A 130 3.07 4.37 23.23
CA ARG A 130 3.41 3.44 24.32
C ARG A 130 2.79 3.85 25.65
N GLN A 131 2.71 5.14 25.94
CA GLN A 131 1.97 5.66 27.10
C GLN A 131 0.47 5.32 27.00
N LEU A 132 -0.14 5.49 25.83
CA LEU A 132 -1.54 5.17 25.59
C LEU A 132 -1.82 3.67 25.75
N VAL A 133 -0.92 2.79 25.28
CA VAL A 133 -1.01 1.34 25.52
C VAL A 133 -1.05 1.05 27.01
N ASN A 134 -0.16 1.66 27.80
CA ASN A 134 -0.15 1.45 29.25
C ASN A 134 -1.43 1.93 29.96
N LEU A 135 -2.03 3.03 29.48
CA LEU A 135 -3.30 3.55 30.02
C LEU A 135 -4.52 2.69 29.66
N THR A 136 -4.41 1.83 28.63
CA THR A 136 -5.57 1.13 28.03
C THR A 136 -5.54 -0.38 28.20
N LYS A 137 -4.36 -1.02 28.28
CA LYS A 137 -4.22 -2.49 28.28
C LYS A 137 -5.01 -3.21 29.39
N ASP A 138 -5.16 -2.58 30.55
CA ASP A 138 -5.86 -3.14 31.71
C ASP A 138 -7.22 -2.46 31.97
N THR A 139 -7.61 -1.49 31.16
CA THR A 139 -8.78 -0.63 31.41
C THR A 139 -9.81 -0.67 30.27
N TYR A 140 -9.44 -1.17 29.09
CA TYR A 140 -10.31 -1.32 27.94
C TYR A 140 -10.20 -2.72 27.32
N LEU A 141 -11.34 -3.29 26.93
CA LEU A 141 -11.38 -4.55 26.20
C LEU A 141 -10.90 -4.41 24.75
N TYR A 142 -11.29 -3.31 24.09
CA TYR A 142 -11.01 -2.99 22.68
C TYR A 142 -11.48 -1.56 22.37
N ALA A 143 -11.03 -1.01 21.24
CA ALA A 143 -11.44 0.30 20.73
C ALA A 143 -12.70 0.20 19.84
N ASN A 144 -12.64 -0.54 18.72
CA ASN A 144 -13.79 -0.70 17.82
C ASN A 144 -14.69 -1.87 18.27
N SER A 145 -16.00 -1.60 18.35
CA SER A 145 -17.02 -2.63 18.58
C SER A 145 -17.30 -3.47 17.32
N MET A 146 -17.16 -2.90 16.12
CA MET A 146 -17.28 -3.61 14.85
C MET A 146 -15.95 -4.29 14.48
N GLN A 147 -15.84 -5.59 14.80
CA GLN A 147 -14.60 -6.37 14.73
C GLN A 147 -14.56 -7.26 13.48
N THR A 148 -14.75 -6.65 12.30
CA THR A 148 -14.87 -7.36 11.02
C THR A 148 -13.91 -6.78 9.97
N ALA A 149 -13.75 -7.49 8.86
CA ALA A 149 -12.94 -7.06 7.72
C ALA A 149 -13.42 -5.75 7.06
N GLN A 150 -14.61 -5.25 7.41
CA GLN A 150 -15.14 -3.96 6.97
C GLN A 150 -14.36 -2.78 7.58
N ARG A 151 -13.72 -2.96 8.74
CA ARG A 151 -12.84 -1.94 9.33
C ARG A 151 -11.51 -1.95 8.59
N ARG A 152 -11.23 -0.92 7.79
CA ARG A 152 -10.03 -0.82 6.93
C ARG A 152 -8.95 0.16 7.43
N ILE A 153 -9.33 1.14 8.25
CA ILE A 153 -8.45 2.20 8.78
C ILE A 153 -8.36 2.06 10.31
N PRO A 154 -7.17 2.08 10.93
CA PRO A 154 -5.85 2.29 10.31
C PRO A 154 -5.31 1.06 9.56
N VAL A 155 -5.75 -0.14 9.92
CA VAL A 155 -5.42 -1.42 9.26
C VAL A 155 -6.66 -2.32 9.22
N GLY A 156 -6.62 -3.43 8.48
CA GLY A 156 -7.74 -4.39 8.40
C GLY A 156 -8.13 -4.97 9.76
N GLY A 157 -9.42 -4.98 10.09
CA GLY A 157 -9.98 -5.59 11.32
C GLY A 157 -10.39 -7.06 11.17
N ASN A 158 -9.78 -7.78 10.24
CA ASN A 158 -10.16 -9.16 9.89
C ASN A 158 -10.12 -10.05 11.13
N ASN A 159 -11.18 -10.86 11.33
CA ASN A 159 -11.30 -11.78 12.46
C ASN A 159 -11.10 -11.14 13.84
N GLY A 160 -11.39 -9.84 13.98
CA GLY A 160 -11.22 -9.09 15.22
C GLY A 160 -9.78 -8.79 15.61
N HIS A 161 -8.83 -8.84 14.66
CA HIS A 161 -7.46 -8.37 14.89
C HIS A 161 -7.34 -6.85 14.86
N TYR A 162 -6.27 -6.33 15.48
CA TYR A 162 -5.91 -4.92 15.50
C TYR A 162 -7.03 -4.03 16.07
N LYS A 163 -7.71 -4.51 17.11
CA LYS A 163 -8.82 -3.83 17.79
C LYS A 163 -8.39 -3.13 19.09
N THR A 164 -7.17 -3.36 19.54
CA THR A 164 -6.57 -2.75 20.74
C THR A 164 -5.39 -1.84 20.38
N TRP A 165 -5.04 -0.90 21.25
CA TRP A 165 -3.86 -0.05 21.08
C TRP A 165 -2.56 -0.85 21.13
N GLU A 166 -2.52 -1.92 21.92
CA GLU A 166 -1.38 -2.83 22.04
C GLU A 166 -1.10 -3.57 20.73
N GLU A 167 -2.14 -4.12 20.07
CA GLU A 167 -1.99 -4.76 18.75
C GLU A 167 -1.51 -3.77 17.67
N MET A 168 -1.79 -2.48 17.83
CA MET A 168 -1.36 -1.43 16.89
C MET A 168 0.08 -0.94 17.14
N LEU A 169 0.66 -1.20 18.32
CA LEU A 169 2.01 -0.72 18.64
C LEU A 169 3.07 -1.30 17.68
N PRO A 170 3.14 -2.62 17.41
CA PRO A 170 4.11 -3.16 16.46
C PRO A 170 3.97 -2.57 15.05
N VAL A 171 2.75 -2.27 14.60
CA VAL A 171 2.48 -1.66 13.28
C VAL A 171 3.13 -0.27 13.18
N TYR A 172 3.04 0.53 14.24
CA TYR A 172 3.65 1.87 14.24
C TYR A 172 5.16 1.83 14.50
N GLU A 173 5.67 0.83 15.21
CA GLU A 173 7.11 0.60 15.35
C GLU A 173 7.73 0.23 14.00
N GLU A 174 7.09 -0.68 13.26
CA GLU A 174 7.49 -1.06 11.90
C GLU A 174 7.44 0.13 10.93
N GLU A 175 6.40 0.98 11.00
CA GLU A 175 6.32 2.23 10.21
C GLU A 175 7.55 3.14 10.41
N LEU A 176 8.03 3.28 11.65
CA LEU A 176 9.22 4.08 11.95
C LEU A 176 10.50 3.41 11.43
N GLU A 177 10.62 2.09 11.60
CA GLU A 177 11.80 1.36 11.14
C GLU A 177 11.91 1.35 9.61
N HIS A 178 10.80 1.21 8.89
CA HIS A 178 10.77 1.36 7.43
C HIS A 178 11.20 2.75 6.99
N LEU A 179 10.71 3.81 7.65
CA LEU A 179 11.14 5.18 7.35
C LEU A 179 12.66 5.34 7.52
N LYS A 180 13.23 4.87 8.64
CA LYS A 180 14.68 4.93 8.88
C LYS A 180 15.46 4.12 7.85
N ALA A 181 15.01 2.91 7.53
CA ALA A 181 15.66 2.04 6.56
C ALA A 181 15.66 2.66 5.15
N ASN A 182 14.53 3.24 4.72
CA ASN A 182 14.40 3.87 3.41
C ASN A 182 15.19 5.19 3.32
N ILE A 183 15.29 5.97 4.40
CA ILE A 183 16.22 7.12 4.48
C ILE A 183 17.67 6.67 4.30
N ASN A 184 18.08 5.56 4.92
CA ASN A 184 19.43 5.02 4.76
C ASN A 184 19.69 4.63 3.29
N LYS A 185 18.75 3.94 2.64
CA LYS A 185 18.82 3.61 1.21
C LYS A 185 18.94 4.86 0.33
N LEU A 186 18.20 5.94 0.64
CA LEU A 186 18.28 7.22 -0.09
C LEU A 186 19.65 7.91 0.03
N ARG A 187 20.28 7.83 1.21
CA ARG A 187 21.60 8.43 1.48
C ARG A 187 22.75 7.64 0.89
N HIS A 188 22.58 6.33 0.86
CA HIS A 188 23.57 5.41 0.38
C HIS A 188 22.97 4.56 -0.74
N PRO A 189 22.73 5.16 -1.92
CA PRO A 189 22.25 4.42 -3.08
C PRO A 189 23.25 3.32 -3.51
N GLN A 190 24.51 3.40 -3.06
CA GLN A 190 25.54 2.37 -3.24
C GLN A 190 25.54 1.28 -2.14
N ASN A 191 24.84 1.48 -1.01
CA ASN A 191 24.57 0.46 0.03
C ASN A 191 23.17 -0.16 -0.11
N LEU A 192 22.53 -0.02 -1.27
CA LEU A 192 21.75 -1.15 -1.77
C LEU A 192 22.73 -2.34 -1.70
N SER A 193 22.38 -3.37 -0.94
CA SER A 193 23.24 -4.52 -0.65
C SER A 193 24.07 -4.91 -1.89
N PRO A 194 25.31 -5.42 -1.75
CA PRO A 194 26.06 -6.06 -2.84
C PRO A 194 25.36 -7.32 -3.44
N GLU A 195 24.04 -7.42 -3.29
CA GLU A 195 23.11 -8.21 -4.08
C GLU A 195 22.53 -7.43 -5.26
N ALA A 196 22.95 -6.18 -5.49
CA ALA A 196 23.13 -5.64 -6.83
C ALA A 196 24.24 -6.44 -7.58
N GLN A 197 24.14 -7.78 -7.56
CA GLN A 197 24.49 -8.56 -8.74
C GLN A 197 23.81 -7.84 -9.88
N ALA A 198 24.56 -7.42 -10.90
CA ALA A 198 24.01 -6.86 -12.12
C ALA A 198 22.75 -7.67 -12.47
N VAL A 199 21.58 -7.11 -12.20
CA VAL A 199 20.32 -7.85 -12.21
C VAL A 199 20.13 -8.28 -13.64
N LYS A 200 20.36 -9.56 -13.91
CA LYS A 200 20.30 -10.10 -15.26
C LYS A 200 18.84 -10.24 -15.63
N SER A 201 18.52 -9.77 -16.83
CA SER A 201 17.25 -10.08 -17.49
C SER A 201 17.05 -11.59 -17.53
N ALA A 202 15.90 -12.03 -17.02
CA ALA A 202 15.48 -13.41 -17.06
C ALA A 202 15.29 -13.84 -18.51
N GLN A 203 15.67 -15.07 -18.83
CA GLN A 203 15.50 -15.59 -20.17
C GLN A 203 14.06 -16.06 -20.39
N PRO A 204 13.44 -15.72 -21.53
CA PRO A 204 12.11 -16.22 -21.85
C PRO A 204 12.16 -17.74 -22.03
N ALA A 205 11.25 -18.44 -21.35
CA ALA A 205 11.11 -19.89 -21.48
C ALA A 205 10.52 -20.29 -22.84
N ASP A 206 10.87 -21.49 -23.33
CA ASP A 206 10.25 -22.08 -24.52
C ASP A 206 8.88 -22.67 -24.17
N VAL A 207 7.87 -21.79 -24.14
CA VAL A 207 6.47 -22.11 -23.86
C VAL A 207 5.63 -21.89 -25.11
N THR A 208 4.81 -22.89 -25.45
CA THR A 208 3.80 -22.76 -26.50
C THR A 208 2.47 -22.37 -25.86
N VAL A 209 2.13 -21.08 -25.94
CA VAL A 209 0.80 -20.61 -25.55
C VAL A 209 -0.18 -21.01 -26.64
N THR A 210 -1.19 -21.75 -26.22
CA THR A 210 -2.23 -22.33 -27.08
C THR A 210 -3.55 -21.57 -26.97
N TYR A 211 -3.79 -20.83 -25.90
CA TYR A 211 -4.97 -19.99 -25.79
C TYR A 211 -4.70 -18.88 -24.80
N ALA A 212 -5.09 -17.64 -25.12
CA ALA A 212 -5.25 -16.60 -24.11
C ALA A 212 -6.44 -15.72 -24.46
N GLY A 213 -7.50 -15.77 -23.64
CA GLY A 213 -8.73 -15.05 -23.95
C GLY A 213 -9.85 -15.26 -22.95
N SER A 214 -11.07 -14.89 -23.35
CA SER A 214 -12.25 -14.99 -22.48
C SER A 214 -12.49 -16.42 -22.00
N PRO A 215 -12.66 -16.65 -20.68
CA PRO A 215 -13.02 -17.97 -20.15
C PRO A 215 -14.30 -18.55 -20.76
N LYS A 216 -15.25 -17.71 -21.21
CA LYS A 216 -16.51 -18.18 -21.82
C LYS A 216 -16.32 -18.79 -23.21
N LYS A 217 -15.26 -18.41 -23.92
CA LYS A 217 -14.94 -18.95 -25.25
C LYS A 217 -14.02 -20.17 -25.18
N TYR A 218 -13.45 -20.42 -24.01
CA TYR A 218 -12.63 -21.59 -23.77
C TYR A 218 -13.51 -22.84 -23.65
N SER A 219 -13.19 -23.86 -24.42
CA SER A 219 -13.75 -25.22 -24.30
C SER A 219 -12.64 -26.21 -24.62
N GLU A 220 -12.73 -27.45 -24.11
CA GLU A 220 -11.75 -28.51 -24.40
C GLU A 220 -11.60 -28.81 -25.91
N GLN A 221 -12.60 -28.40 -26.72
CA GLN A 221 -12.65 -28.55 -28.17
C GLN A 221 -12.29 -27.27 -28.93
N THR A 222 -12.12 -26.14 -28.23
CA THR A 222 -11.72 -24.87 -28.86
C THR A 222 -10.33 -25.08 -29.45
N SER A 223 -10.17 -24.88 -30.77
CA SER A 223 -8.86 -24.87 -31.40
C SER A 223 -7.96 -23.92 -30.62
N LEU A 224 -6.93 -24.51 -30.05
CA LEU A 224 -5.84 -23.93 -29.28
C LEU A 224 -4.95 -22.99 -30.13
N THR A 225 -5.59 -22.08 -30.88
CA THR A 225 -4.94 -21.24 -31.91
C THR A 225 -5.26 -19.75 -31.79
N GLU A 226 -6.18 -19.31 -30.91
CA GLU A 226 -6.29 -17.89 -30.55
C GLU A 226 -5.12 -17.53 -29.61
N VAL A 227 -3.96 -17.32 -30.22
CA VAL A 227 -2.71 -17.02 -29.51
C VAL A 227 -2.48 -15.51 -29.52
N PRO A 228 -2.31 -14.87 -28.35
CA PRO A 228 -2.00 -13.45 -28.29
C PRO A 228 -0.67 -13.17 -28.99
N LYS A 229 -0.52 -11.98 -29.55
CA LYS A 229 0.81 -11.52 -29.96
C LYS A 229 1.66 -11.39 -28.71
N ASN A 230 2.91 -11.85 -28.79
CA ASN A 230 3.88 -11.60 -27.74
C ASN A 230 4.63 -10.30 -28.05
N HIS A 231 4.85 -9.49 -27.02
CA HIS A 231 5.72 -8.33 -27.11
C HIS A 231 6.90 -8.50 -26.17
N GLU A 232 8.06 -8.03 -26.62
CA GLU A 232 9.22 -7.92 -25.74
C GLU A 232 8.88 -6.88 -24.67
N LEU A 233 8.87 -7.28 -23.39
CA LEU A 233 8.50 -6.42 -22.29
C LEU A 233 9.64 -5.45 -21.97
N CYS A 234 9.83 -4.40 -22.76
CA CYS A 234 10.75 -3.31 -22.42
C CYS A 234 10.05 -1.96 -22.65
N LYS A 235 10.80 -0.87 -22.60
CA LYS A 235 10.25 0.46 -22.87
C LYS A 235 9.50 0.50 -24.20
N ASP A 236 8.38 1.21 -24.21
CA ASP A 236 7.44 1.41 -25.32
C ASP A 236 6.59 0.17 -25.69
N ALA A 237 6.71 -0.94 -24.95
CA ALA A 237 5.90 -2.14 -25.19
C ALA A 237 4.41 -1.86 -24.94
N LEU A 238 3.56 -2.37 -25.85
CA LEU A 238 2.10 -2.30 -25.74
C LEU A 238 1.57 -3.66 -25.29
N LEU A 239 1.00 -3.71 -24.08
CA LEU A 239 0.55 -4.96 -23.46
C LEU A 239 -0.95 -5.20 -23.58
N PHE A 240 -1.69 -4.23 -24.13
CA PHE A 240 -3.14 -4.28 -24.27
C PHE A 240 -3.58 -4.03 -25.72
N GLU A 241 -4.48 -4.88 -26.21
CA GLU A 241 -5.00 -4.80 -27.58
C GLU A 241 -5.68 -3.47 -27.86
N GLY A 242 -5.28 -2.79 -28.94
CA GLY A 242 -5.92 -1.55 -29.39
C GLY A 242 -5.76 -0.37 -28.42
N ARG A 243 -4.80 -0.44 -27.49
CA ARG A 243 -4.51 0.62 -26.53
C ARG A 243 -3.15 1.25 -26.77
N ASN A 244 -2.99 2.49 -26.31
CA ASN A 244 -1.77 3.29 -26.44
C ASN A 244 -1.01 3.46 -25.12
N GLU A 245 -1.47 2.82 -24.04
CA GLU A 245 -0.73 2.77 -22.78
C GLU A 245 0.50 1.87 -22.98
N HIS A 246 1.68 2.49 -22.96
CA HIS A 246 2.94 1.81 -23.19
C HIS A 246 3.73 1.70 -21.89
N VAL A 247 4.63 0.72 -21.84
CA VAL A 247 5.59 0.56 -20.75
C VAL A 247 6.58 1.72 -20.78
N ASP A 248 6.67 2.48 -19.69
CA ASP A 248 7.65 3.54 -19.53
C ASP A 248 8.95 3.02 -18.90
N SER A 249 8.81 2.24 -17.82
CA SER A 249 9.92 1.63 -17.09
C SER A 249 9.55 0.23 -16.61
N VAL A 250 10.56 -0.64 -16.55
CA VAL A 250 10.40 -2.06 -16.22
C VAL A 250 11.62 -2.55 -15.41
N ALA A 251 11.39 -3.46 -14.47
CA ALA A 251 12.45 -4.07 -13.68
C ALA A 251 13.40 -4.85 -14.61
N PRO A 252 14.73 -4.77 -14.44
CA PRO A 252 15.68 -5.39 -15.36
C PRO A 252 15.48 -6.89 -15.57
N GLU A 253 15.01 -7.63 -14.56
CA GLU A 253 14.67 -9.06 -14.63
C GLU A 253 13.61 -9.35 -15.69
N LEU A 254 12.64 -8.45 -15.83
CA LEU A 254 11.48 -8.62 -16.67
C LEU A 254 11.73 -8.14 -18.09
N CYS A 255 12.72 -7.26 -18.29
CA CYS A 255 13.04 -6.78 -19.62
C CYS A 255 13.40 -7.97 -20.49
N ARG A 256 12.89 -7.96 -21.72
CA ARG A 256 13.08 -8.99 -22.76
C ARG A 256 12.25 -10.26 -22.62
N LEU A 257 11.47 -10.40 -21.55
CA LEU A 257 10.47 -11.45 -21.49
C LEU A 257 9.38 -11.22 -22.54
N ARG A 258 8.74 -12.31 -22.95
CA ARG A 258 7.66 -12.31 -23.95
C ARG A 258 6.32 -12.14 -23.24
N ALA A 259 5.91 -10.89 -23.04
CA ALA A 259 4.63 -10.57 -22.43
C ALA A 259 3.47 -10.89 -23.38
N LEU A 260 2.35 -11.34 -22.80
CA LEU A 260 1.12 -11.62 -23.55
C LEU A 260 0.36 -10.32 -23.76
N VAL A 261 0.02 -9.99 -25.01
CA VAL A 261 -0.87 -8.86 -25.31
C VAL A 261 -2.31 -9.30 -25.08
N LEU A 262 -2.99 -8.72 -24.08
CA LEU A 262 -4.33 -9.13 -23.66
C LEU A 262 -5.40 -8.09 -24.03
N ASN A 263 -6.64 -8.55 -24.22
CA ASN A 263 -7.77 -7.65 -24.35
C ASN A 263 -8.26 -7.16 -22.98
N ARG A 264 -7.81 -5.97 -22.58
CA ARG A 264 -8.09 -5.37 -21.27
C ARG A 264 -9.57 -5.31 -20.90
N ASP A 265 -10.45 -4.96 -21.85
CA ASP A 265 -11.87 -4.78 -21.57
C ASP A 265 -12.56 -6.13 -21.31
N THR A 266 -12.13 -7.16 -22.04
CA THR A 266 -12.58 -8.53 -21.83
C THR A 266 -12.08 -9.06 -20.48
N THR A 267 -10.79 -8.93 -20.17
CA THR A 267 -10.23 -9.42 -18.90
C THR A 267 -10.85 -8.73 -17.69
N ARG A 268 -11.16 -7.43 -17.81
CA ARG A 268 -11.84 -6.67 -16.77
C ARG A 268 -13.18 -7.26 -16.36
N ILE A 269 -13.98 -7.71 -17.33
CA ILE A 269 -15.36 -8.16 -17.09
C ILE A 269 -15.42 -9.66 -16.83
N GLU A 270 -14.66 -10.43 -17.61
CA GLU A 270 -14.80 -11.90 -17.69
C GLU A 270 -13.63 -12.65 -17.06
N GLY A 271 -12.50 -11.98 -16.79
CA GLY A 271 -11.24 -12.64 -16.48
C GLY A 271 -10.53 -13.13 -17.74
N THR A 272 -9.47 -13.91 -17.60
CA THR A 272 -8.77 -14.52 -18.73
C THR A 272 -8.38 -15.95 -18.45
N THR A 273 -8.43 -16.80 -19.46
CA THR A 273 -7.91 -18.17 -19.41
C THR A 273 -6.66 -18.25 -20.26
N ILE A 274 -5.59 -18.81 -19.72
CA ILE A 274 -4.35 -19.06 -20.43
C ILE A 274 -4.12 -20.57 -20.45
N ALA A 275 -4.08 -21.15 -21.65
CA ALA A 275 -3.72 -22.53 -21.87
C ALA A 275 -2.37 -22.59 -22.57
N PHE A 276 -1.43 -23.38 -22.05
CA PHE A 276 -0.08 -23.46 -22.59
C PHE A 276 0.56 -24.84 -22.35
N ASN A 277 1.64 -25.10 -23.08
CA ASN A 277 2.45 -26.29 -22.93
C ASN A 277 3.93 -25.92 -22.76
N CYS A 278 4.60 -26.59 -21.81
CA CYS A 278 6.03 -26.42 -21.54
C CYS A 278 6.72 -27.79 -21.41
N LYS A 279 7.96 -27.89 -21.89
CA LYS A 279 8.75 -29.14 -21.82
C LYS A 279 9.53 -29.27 -20.50
N LYS A 280 9.62 -28.19 -19.74
CA LYS A 280 10.35 -28.07 -18.47
C LYS A 280 9.50 -27.28 -17.48
N PRO A 281 9.81 -27.35 -16.17
CA PRO A 281 9.22 -26.47 -15.18
C PRO A 281 9.46 -24.99 -15.55
N VAL A 282 8.45 -24.16 -15.38
CA VAL A 282 8.50 -22.71 -15.71
C VAL A 282 7.76 -21.90 -14.65
N GLN A 283 8.12 -20.62 -14.56
CA GLN A 283 7.37 -19.60 -13.82
C GLN A 283 6.62 -18.72 -14.82
N MET A 284 5.31 -18.56 -14.64
CA MET A 284 4.52 -17.52 -15.31
C MET A 284 4.48 -16.28 -14.41
N LEU A 285 4.93 -15.14 -14.94
CA LEU A 285 5.01 -13.89 -14.19
C LEU A 285 3.77 -13.03 -14.48
N VAL A 286 2.93 -12.84 -13.46
CA VAL A 286 1.64 -12.14 -13.55
C VAL A 286 1.71 -10.82 -12.80
N GLY A 287 1.32 -9.74 -13.47
CA GLY A 287 1.35 -8.39 -12.92
C GLY A 287 -0.01 -7.90 -12.43
N PHE A 288 -0.07 -7.48 -11.18
CA PHE A 288 -1.23 -6.84 -10.55
C PHE A 288 -0.96 -5.35 -10.34
N PHE A 289 -1.90 -4.53 -10.78
CA PHE A 289 -1.82 -3.07 -10.63
C PHE A 289 -2.11 -2.67 -9.18
N ILE A 290 -1.29 -1.77 -8.64
CA ILE A 290 -1.36 -1.30 -7.25
C ILE A 290 -2.41 -0.17 -7.16
N ASP A 291 -3.68 -0.55 -7.19
CA ASP A 291 -4.84 0.35 -7.09
C ASP A 291 -6.06 -0.45 -6.59
N ASP A 292 -6.83 0.15 -5.69
CA ASP A 292 -7.98 -0.48 -5.02
C ASP A 292 -9.28 -0.42 -5.85
N ASP A 293 -9.30 0.32 -6.98
CA ASP A 293 -10.45 0.36 -7.91
C ASP A 293 -10.78 -1.04 -8.43
N SER A 294 -12.05 -1.41 -8.31
CA SER A 294 -12.60 -2.70 -8.76
C SER A 294 -12.35 -3.06 -10.23
N LYS A 295 -11.95 -2.10 -11.07
CA LYS A 295 -11.55 -2.38 -12.46
C LYS A 295 -10.24 -3.17 -12.55
N TRP A 296 -9.36 -3.10 -11.56
CA TRP A 296 -8.08 -3.81 -11.53
C TRP A 296 -8.24 -5.21 -10.95
N ALA A 297 -7.48 -6.16 -11.48
CA ALA A 297 -7.45 -7.50 -10.92
C ALA A 297 -6.78 -7.44 -9.54
N LYS A 298 -7.35 -8.16 -8.56
CA LYS A 298 -6.78 -8.23 -7.22
C LYS A 298 -5.79 -9.40 -7.12
N PRO A 299 -4.65 -9.21 -6.44
CA PRO A 299 -3.72 -10.30 -6.22
C PRO A 299 -4.39 -11.40 -5.37
N PRO A 300 -3.94 -12.65 -5.52
CA PRO A 300 -4.41 -13.78 -4.72
C PRO A 300 -4.11 -13.54 -3.23
N LYS A 301 -5.05 -13.89 -2.36
CA LYS A 301 -4.93 -13.71 -0.91
C LYS A 301 -5.40 -14.96 -0.19
N LEU A 302 -4.49 -15.62 0.52
CA LEU A 302 -4.75 -16.87 1.26
C LEU A 302 -5.88 -16.73 2.29
N GLU A 303 -6.06 -15.53 2.84
CA GLU A 303 -7.10 -15.23 3.84
C GLU A 303 -8.52 -15.22 3.28
N THR A 304 -8.66 -15.10 1.95
CA THR A 304 -9.96 -15.02 1.27
C THR A 304 -10.13 -16.07 0.18
N ASP A 305 -9.07 -16.78 -0.18
CA ASP A 305 -9.04 -17.80 -1.21
C ASP A 305 -8.04 -18.90 -0.83
N ALA A 306 -8.55 -20.09 -0.51
CA ALA A 306 -7.73 -21.25 -0.14
C ALA A 306 -6.83 -21.75 -1.30
N THR A 307 -7.11 -21.35 -2.54
CA THR A 307 -6.29 -21.65 -3.72
C THR A 307 -5.27 -20.55 -4.03
N GLY A 308 -5.26 -19.47 -3.24
CA GLY A 308 -4.41 -18.29 -3.43
C GLY A 308 -2.90 -18.53 -3.38
N ASN A 309 -2.45 -19.75 -3.10
CA ASN A 309 -1.04 -20.16 -3.17
C ASN A 309 -0.82 -21.50 -3.87
N GLU A 310 -1.79 -22.02 -4.64
CA GLU A 310 -1.68 -23.30 -5.35
C GLU A 310 -0.44 -23.38 -6.26
N TYR A 311 -0.04 -22.25 -6.85
CA TYR A 311 1.10 -22.09 -7.74
C TYR A 311 2.26 -21.30 -7.08
N GLY A 312 2.24 -21.10 -5.76
CA GLY A 312 3.25 -20.30 -5.04
C GLY A 312 3.08 -18.78 -5.23
N GLN A 313 1.89 -18.31 -5.61
CA GLN A 313 1.63 -16.96 -6.09
C GLN A 313 1.18 -15.95 -5.02
N ALA A 314 1.08 -16.35 -3.76
CA ALA A 314 0.46 -15.52 -2.72
C ALA A 314 1.21 -14.19 -2.52
N GLU A 315 2.54 -14.24 -2.52
CA GLU A 315 3.39 -13.07 -2.32
C GLU A 315 3.99 -12.57 -3.66
N PRO A 316 4.15 -11.25 -3.84
CA PRO A 316 4.85 -10.71 -4.99
C PRO A 316 6.35 -11.07 -4.94
N VAL A 317 6.92 -11.42 -6.08
CA VAL A 317 8.37 -11.65 -6.25
C VAL A 317 9.11 -10.39 -6.68
N ILE A 318 8.44 -9.44 -7.34
CA ILE A 318 9.01 -8.11 -7.58
C ILE A 318 7.94 -7.08 -7.29
N THR A 319 8.15 -6.25 -6.26
CA THR A 319 7.28 -5.10 -6.00
C THR A 319 7.73 -3.88 -6.78
N ASN A 320 6.80 -2.97 -7.11
CA ASN A 320 7.06 -1.75 -7.90
C ASN A 320 7.82 -2.01 -9.21
N ALA A 321 7.37 -3.00 -9.97
CA ALA A 321 8.16 -3.69 -11.00
C ALA A 321 7.97 -3.16 -12.43
N VAL A 322 6.81 -2.57 -12.74
CA VAL A 322 6.51 -2.03 -14.06
C VAL A 322 5.68 -0.76 -13.92
N ASN A 323 6.02 0.26 -14.71
CA ASN A 323 5.19 1.44 -14.90
C ASN A 323 4.75 1.54 -16.34
N MET A 324 3.48 1.90 -16.53
CA MET A 324 2.90 2.17 -17.83
C MET A 324 2.25 3.55 -17.83
N THR A 325 2.26 4.21 -18.98
CA THR A 325 1.63 5.53 -19.11
C THR A 325 0.14 5.44 -18.76
N ASN A 326 -0.32 6.35 -17.89
CA ASN A 326 -1.73 6.44 -17.44
C ASN A 326 -2.24 5.19 -16.71
N MET A 327 -1.36 4.36 -16.15
CA MET A 327 -1.74 3.23 -15.32
C MET A 327 -0.99 3.23 -13.98
N PRO A 328 -1.55 2.58 -12.93
CA PRO A 328 -0.83 2.36 -11.69
C PRO A 328 0.44 1.52 -11.90
N THR A 329 1.35 1.60 -10.93
CA THR A 329 2.49 0.69 -10.84
C THR A 329 2.03 -0.75 -10.68
N VAL A 330 2.85 -1.71 -11.13
CA VAL A 330 2.54 -3.12 -11.12
C VAL A 330 3.48 -3.88 -10.17
N ASN A 331 2.93 -4.78 -9.35
CA ASN A 331 3.67 -5.83 -8.65
C ASN A 331 3.62 -7.13 -9.45
N ILE A 332 4.71 -7.88 -9.52
CA ILE A 332 4.80 -9.19 -10.17
C ILE A 332 4.69 -10.32 -9.16
N HIS A 333 3.82 -11.29 -9.44
CA HIS A 333 3.70 -12.55 -8.73
C HIS A 333 4.15 -13.70 -9.65
N ALA A 334 4.81 -14.71 -9.08
CA ALA A 334 5.26 -15.89 -9.82
C ALA A 334 4.30 -17.06 -9.61
N TYR A 335 3.83 -17.65 -10.72
CA TYR A 335 3.02 -18.86 -10.73
C TYR A 335 3.88 -20.01 -11.26
N HIS A 336 4.10 -21.03 -10.46
CA HIS A 336 5.01 -22.14 -10.78
C HIS A 336 4.25 -23.30 -11.42
N PHE A 337 4.79 -23.83 -12.52
CA PHE A 337 4.22 -24.95 -13.25
C PHE A 337 5.28 -26.01 -13.54
N GLY A 338 4.91 -27.28 -13.40
CA GLY A 338 5.73 -28.41 -13.87
C GLY A 338 5.78 -28.51 -15.39
N ALA A 339 6.51 -29.47 -15.95
CA ALA A 339 6.43 -29.76 -17.38
C ALA A 339 5.06 -30.37 -17.74
N GLY A 340 4.49 -29.98 -18.88
CA GLY A 340 3.21 -30.52 -19.37
C GLY A 340 2.28 -29.47 -19.96
N GLN A 341 1.02 -29.85 -20.11
CA GLN A 341 -0.07 -28.98 -20.53
C GLN A 341 -0.77 -28.41 -19.30
N HIS A 342 -0.99 -27.10 -19.31
CA HIS A 342 -1.59 -26.36 -18.21
C HIS A 342 -2.69 -25.45 -18.71
N VAL A 343 -3.70 -25.25 -17.87
CA VAL A 343 -4.79 -24.29 -18.06
C VAL A 343 -4.93 -23.53 -16.76
N ILE A 344 -4.84 -22.20 -16.82
CA ILE A 344 -5.05 -21.34 -15.65
C ILE A 344 -6.08 -20.27 -15.95
N HIS A 345 -6.95 -20.03 -14.96
CA HIS A 345 -7.92 -18.94 -14.97
C HIS A 345 -7.40 -17.82 -14.08
N LEU A 346 -7.08 -16.68 -14.68
CA LEU A 346 -6.71 -15.47 -13.96
C LEU A 346 -7.96 -14.67 -13.57
N PRO A 347 -7.93 -13.93 -12.45
CA PRO A 347 -9.09 -13.24 -11.91
C PRO A 347 -9.62 -12.16 -12.85
N LYS A 348 -10.87 -11.75 -12.59
CA LYS A 348 -11.50 -10.60 -13.25
C LYS A 348 -10.74 -9.32 -12.88
N GLY A 349 -10.59 -8.45 -13.87
CA GLY A 349 -9.93 -7.15 -13.73
C GLY A 349 -8.88 -6.92 -14.80
N ILE A 350 -8.41 -5.68 -14.88
CA ILE A 350 -7.25 -5.32 -15.71
C ILE A 350 -6.01 -5.95 -15.07
N ILE A 351 -5.29 -6.76 -15.84
CA ILE A 351 -4.16 -7.59 -15.41
C ILE A 351 -3.15 -7.72 -16.56
N MET A 352 -1.87 -7.92 -16.26
CA MET A 352 -0.85 -8.20 -17.28
C MET A 352 -0.14 -9.52 -17.02
N VAL A 353 0.44 -10.11 -18.07
CA VAL A 353 1.31 -11.28 -17.96
C VAL A 353 2.65 -10.92 -18.61
N ALA A 354 3.68 -10.80 -17.79
CA ALA A 354 5.03 -10.42 -18.21
C ALA A 354 5.73 -11.49 -19.06
N GLY A 355 5.28 -12.75 -18.94
CA GLY A 355 5.74 -13.87 -19.75
C GLY A 355 6.08 -15.08 -18.89
N PHE A 356 6.89 -15.97 -19.47
CA PHE A 356 7.34 -17.20 -18.84
C PHE A 356 8.86 -17.24 -18.76
N THR A 357 9.42 -17.80 -17.69
CA THR A 357 10.86 -18.00 -17.53
C THR A 357 11.17 -19.34 -16.83
N GLU A 358 12.35 -19.91 -17.11
CA GLU A 358 12.93 -21.02 -16.35
C GLU A 358 13.84 -20.52 -15.21
N ASP A 359 14.18 -19.22 -15.22
CA ASP A 359 15.09 -18.63 -14.24
C ASP A 359 14.36 -18.33 -12.93
N ASP A 360 15.07 -18.48 -11.82
CA ASP A 360 14.55 -18.10 -10.50
C ASP A 360 14.50 -16.58 -10.36
N ILE A 361 13.29 -16.03 -10.17
CA ILE A 361 13.09 -14.63 -9.83
C ILE A 361 13.22 -14.45 -8.32
N ARG A 362 14.19 -13.62 -7.91
CA ARG A 362 14.43 -13.34 -6.48
C ARG A 362 13.47 -12.26 -5.97
N PRO A 363 12.81 -12.50 -4.80
CA PRO A 363 12.02 -11.49 -4.11
C PRO A 363 12.81 -10.19 -3.88
N ARG A 364 12.32 -9.07 -4.43
CA ARG A 364 12.81 -7.72 -4.09
C ARG A 364 11.84 -6.60 -4.46
N ASP A 365 12.12 -5.41 -3.97
CA ASP A 365 11.52 -4.18 -4.48
C ASP A 365 12.34 -3.64 -5.67
N ALA A 366 11.66 -3.40 -6.79
CA ALA A 366 12.26 -2.78 -7.97
C ALA A 366 12.40 -1.26 -7.86
N GLY A 367 11.69 -0.63 -6.92
CA GLY A 367 11.79 0.79 -6.63
C GLY A 367 11.40 1.67 -7.81
N LEU A 368 10.70 1.13 -8.82
CA LEU A 368 10.23 1.94 -9.94
C LEU A 368 9.06 2.77 -9.44
N GLN A 369 9.29 4.07 -9.39
CA GLN A 369 8.26 5.02 -9.01
C GLN A 369 7.20 5.05 -10.10
N GLY A 370 5.95 4.73 -9.77
CA GLY A 370 4.83 5.07 -10.63
C GLY A 370 4.84 6.53 -11.03
N ALA A 371 4.05 6.88 -12.03
CA ALA A 371 3.82 8.28 -12.40
C ALA A 371 3.17 9.14 -11.29
N GLY A 372 3.09 8.66 -10.05
CA GLY A 372 2.63 9.42 -8.89
C GLY A 372 3.82 9.93 -8.07
N ASP A 373 3.86 11.24 -7.84
CA ASP A 373 4.82 11.91 -6.93
C ASP A 373 4.60 11.56 -5.43
N GLU A 374 3.82 10.54 -5.11
CA GLU A 374 3.45 10.22 -3.73
C GLU A 374 4.62 9.60 -2.94
N VAL A 375 4.66 9.90 -1.65
CA VAL A 375 5.79 9.58 -0.75
C VAL A 375 5.44 8.53 0.31
N ASP A 376 4.28 7.86 0.20
CA ASP A 376 3.87 6.83 1.15
C ASP A 376 4.70 5.55 1.08
N TRP A 377 5.46 5.34 -0.01
CA TRP A 377 6.43 4.25 -0.14
C TRP A 377 7.53 4.29 0.92
N LEU A 378 7.84 5.47 1.49
CA LEU A 378 8.85 5.62 2.54
C LEU A 378 8.55 4.79 3.79
N PHE A 379 7.29 4.36 3.97
CA PHE A 379 6.82 3.61 5.13
C PHE A 379 6.68 2.10 4.90
N ASN A 380 7.12 1.59 3.74
CA ASN A 380 7.02 0.17 3.36
C ASN A 380 8.38 -0.47 3.11
#